data_AF-A0A932W287-F1
#
_entry.id   AF-A0A932W287-F1
#
_cell.length_a   1.000
_cell.length_b   1.000
_cell.length_c   1.000
_cell.angle_alpha   90.00
_cell.angle_beta   90.00
_cell.angle_gamma   90.00
#
_symmetry.space_group_name_H-M   'P 1'
#
loop_
_entity.id
_entity.type
_entity.pdbx_description
1 polymer ?
#
loop_
_entity_poly.entity_id
_entity_poly.type
_entity_poly.pdbx_seq_one_letter_code
_entity_poly.pdbx_strand_id
1 'polypeptide(L)'
;MPEQPQPQRALDAQVNAGAAPRSSPLSHRFWDRRNSWLFASVAASRALDFHSTGNMRRRGRNEILLTNEVVDNKPAFAAIEAAGALTSVGLSYLFHRTNHHRLERWVSYLHVGVCTFGAIRNYSLSSHRPPSP
;
A
#
# COMPACT_ATOMS: atom_id res chain seq x y z
N MET A 1 -51.50 49.41 -14.17
CA MET A 1 -50.95 48.16 -14.75
C MET A 1 -49.91 47.63 -13.78
N PRO A 2 -50.16 46.55 -13.03
CA PRO A 2 -49.14 45.94 -12.17
C PRO A 2 -48.24 45.00 -12.99
N GLU A 3 -46.93 45.19 -12.87
CA GLU A 3 -45.88 44.36 -13.46
C GLU A 3 -45.87 42.98 -12.77
N GLN A 4 -46.11 41.90 -13.53
CA GLN A 4 -46.03 40.53 -13.01
C GLN A 4 -44.57 40.13 -12.79
N PRO A 5 -44.22 39.42 -11.71
CA PRO A 5 -42.85 39.00 -11.47
C PRO A 5 -42.46 37.85 -12.41
N GLN A 6 -41.42 38.07 -13.20
CA GLN A 6 -40.94 37.17 -14.24
C GLN A 6 -40.40 35.84 -13.67
N PRO A 7 -40.96 34.67 -14.06
CA PRO A 7 -40.52 33.35 -13.58
C PRO A 7 -39.09 32.97 -14.00
N GLN A 8 -38.52 33.64 -15.01
CA GLN A 8 -37.14 33.41 -15.46
C GLN A 8 -36.09 33.69 -14.36
N ARG A 9 -36.25 34.78 -13.61
CA ARG A 9 -35.27 35.17 -12.56
C ARG A 9 -35.18 34.17 -11.41
N ALA A 10 -36.28 33.49 -11.10
CA ALA A 10 -36.32 32.45 -10.07
C ALA A 10 -35.63 31.17 -10.56
N LEU A 11 -35.76 30.84 -11.85
CA LEU A 11 -35.09 29.69 -12.46
C LEU A 11 -33.57 29.90 -12.51
N ASP A 12 -33.11 31.09 -12.89
CA ASP A 12 -31.68 31.44 -12.96
C ASP A 12 -31.01 31.46 -11.57
N ALA A 13 -31.75 31.90 -10.55
CA ALA A 13 -31.29 31.84 -9.15
C ALA A 13 -31.18 30.38 -8.65
N GLN A 14 -32.09 29.51 -9.07
CA GLN A 14 -32.11 28.10 -8.67
C GLN A 14 -31.06 27.25 -9.41
N VAL A 15 -30.73 27.59 -10.67
CA VAL A 15 -29.64 26.96 -11.43
C VAL A 15 -28.27 27.28 -10.82
N ASN A 16 -28.09 28.47 -10.25
CA ASN A 16 -26.83 28.85 -9.57
C ASN A 16 -26.72 28.33 -8.12
N ALA A 17 -27.82 27.94 -7.47
CA ALA A 17 -27.81 27.43 -6.10
C ALA A 17 -27.35 25.96 -5.97
N GLY A 18 -27.19 25.24 -7.09
CA GLY A 18 -26.85 23.81 -7.10
C GLY A 18 -25.36 23.47 -7.18
N ALA A 19 -24.49 24.46 -7.42
CA ALA A 19 -23.04 24.22 -7.51
C ALA A 19 -22.37 24.42 -6.14
N ALA A 20 -22.68 23.54 -5.19
CA ALA A 20 -21.76 23.35 -4.07
C ALA A 20 -20.37 23.09 -4.66
N PRO A 21 -19.30 23.77 -4.22
CA PRO A 21 -17.97 23.53 -4.74
C PRO A 21 -17.72 22.03 -4.56
N ARG A 22 -17.54 21.30 -5.67
CA ARG A 22 -17.08 19.91 -5.61
C ARG A 22 -15.86 19.97 -4.71
N SER A 23 -15.97 19.35 -3.53
CA SER A 23 -14.89 19.32 -2.55
C SER A 23 -13.61 19.05 -3.32
N SER A 24 -12.73 20.05 -3.42
CA SER A 24 -11.42 19.86 -4.03
C SER A 24 -10.86 18.59 -3.41
N PRO A 25 -10.28 17.65 -4.19
CA PRO A 25 -9.78 16.40 -3.63
C PRO A 25 -8.93 16.80 -2.42
N LEU A 26 -9.38 16.39 -1.22
CA LEU A 26 -8.88 16.89 0.04
C LEU A 26 -7.36 16.80 0.01
N SER A 27 -6.71 17.95 -0.20
CA SER A 27 -5.26 18.04 -0.21
C SER A 27 -4.82 17.77 1.21
N HIS A 28 -4.46 16.52 1.49
CA HIS A 28 -3.98 16.10 2.80
C HIS A 28 -2.46 16.20 2.81
N ARG A 29 -1.88 16.25 4.00
CA ARG A 29 -0.42 16.11 4.14
C ARG A 29 -0.01 14.69 3.76
N PHE A 30 1.15 14.52 3.14
CA PHE A 30 1.68 13.18 2.85
C PHE A 30 1.83 12.34 4.13
N TRP A 31 2.39 12.92 5.19
CA TRP A 31 2.47 12.31 6.52
C TRP A 31 1.19 12.57 7.32
N ASP A 32 0.04 12.13 6.80
CA ASP A 32 -1.19 12.07 7.58
C ASP A 32 -1.22 10.80 8.45
N ARG A 33 -2.20 10.72 9.36
CA ARG A 33 -2.38 9.56 10.22
C ARG A 33 -2.58 8.27 9.42
N ARG A 34 -3.27 8.34 8.27
CA ARG A 34 -3.59 7.16 7.47
C ARG A 34 -2.35 6.58 6.80
N ASN A 35 -1.56 7.41 6.13
CA ASN A 35 -0.30 7.00 5.52
C ASN A 35 0.69 6.53 6.57
N SER A 36 0.74 7.17 7.73
CA SER A 36 1.59 6.71 8.83
C SER A 36 1.26 5.25 9.22
N TRP A 37 -0.03 4.92 9.35
CA TRP A 37 -0.46 3.53 9.60
C TRP A 37 -0.19 2.62 8.41
N LEU A 38 -0.42 3.07 7.18
CA LEU A 38 -0.15 2.27 5.99
C LEU A 38 1.33 1.90 5.86
N PHE A 39 2.23 2.86 6.08
CA PHE A 39 3.68 2.62 6.03
C PHE A 39 4.17 1.78 7.20
N ALA A 40 3.58 1.93 8.39
CA ALA A 40 3.82 1.01 9.49
C ALA A 40 3.39 -0.42 9.13
N SER A 41 2.23 -0.60 8.50
CA SER A 41 1.77 -1.91 8.00
C SER A 41 2.69 -2.49 6.92
N VAL A 42 3.20 -1.66 6.01
CA VAL A 42 4.20 -2.08 5.00
C VAL A 42 5.45 -2.61 5.71
N ALA A 43 6.02 -1.84 6.63
CA ALA A 43 7.20 -2.26 7.40
C ALA A 43 6.94 -3.56 8.18
N ALA A 44 5.79 -3.67 8.83
CA ALA A 44 5.39 -4.88 9.55
C ALA A 44 5.26 -6.09 8.60
N SER A 45 4.63 -5.93 7.43
CA SER A 45 4.48 -7.01 6.45
C SER A 45 5.81 -7.48 5.87
N ARG A 46 6.79 -6.57 5.67
CA ARG A 46 8.15 -6.93 5.25
C ARG A 46 8.91 -7.66 6.34
N ALA A 47 8.79 -7.21 7.59
CA ALA A 47 9.33 -7.96 8.72
C ALA A 47 8.71 -9.38 8.80
N LEU A 48 7.39 -9.52 8.62
CA LEU A 48 6.75 -10.85 8.59
C LEU A 48 7.28 -11.71 7.44
N ASP A 49 7.43 -11.14 6.25
CA ASP A 49 7.97 -11.84 5.09
C ASP A 49 9.40 -12.36 5.35
N PHE A 50 10.29 -11.49 5.84
CA PHE A 50 11.66 -11.84 6.27
C PHE A 50 11.69 -13.06 7.20
N HIS A 51 10.88 -13.03 8.26
CA HIS A 51 10.84 -14.10 9.25
C HIS A 51 10.23 -15.38 8.68
N SER A 52 9.17 -15.27 7.89
CA SER A 52 8.48 -16.41 7.27
C SER A 52 9.40 -17.15 6.30
N THR A 53 10.16 -16.40 5.51
CA THR A 53 11.11 -16.92 4.52
C THR A 53 12.28 -17.58 5.23
N GLY A 54 12.86 -16.93 6.26
CA GLY A 54 13.89 -17.56 7.08
C GLY A 54 13.42 -18.83 7.79
N ASN A 55 12.16 -18.87 8.25
CA ASN A 55 11.56 -20.06 8.84
C ASN A 55 11.33 -21.18 7.80
N MET A 56 10.86 -20.83 6.61
CA MET A 56 10.72 -21.75 5.48
C MET A 56 12.08 -22.36 5.09
N ARG A 57 13.12 -21.54 4.98
CA ARG A 57 14.51 -21.98 4.71
C ARG A 57 15.01 -22.97 5.75
N ARG A 58 14.84 -22.67 7.04
CA ARG A 58 15.19 -23.59 8.15
C ARG A 58 14.45 -24.93 8.09
N ARG A 59 13.27 -24.97 7.45
CA ARG A 59 12.50 -26.19 7.21
C ARG A 59 12.88 -26.91 5.90
N GLY A 60 14.05 -26.60 5.32
CA GLY A 60 14.64 -27.30 4.18
C GLY A 60 14.00 -26.96 2.83
N ARG A 61 13.32 -25.82 2.73
CA ARG A 61 12.66 -25.36 1.50
C ARG A 61 13.51 -24.30 0.79
N ASN A 62 13.46 -24.29 -0.53
CA ASN A 62 14.09 -23.27 -1.36
C ASN A 62 13.18 -22.06 -1.53
N GLU A 63 13.79 -20.88 -1.57
CA GLU A 63 13.10 -19.64 -1.91
C GLU A 63 12.99 -19.53 -3.45
N ILE A 64 11.92 -18.90 -3.94
CA ILE A 64 11.53 -18.89 -5.36
C ILE A 64 11.90 -17.58 -6.05
N LEU A 65 11.91 -16.45 -5.35
CA LEU A 65 12.04 -15.09 -5.91
C LEU A 65 13.48 -14.52 -5.84
N LEU A 66 14.24 -14.92 -4.84
CA LEU A 66 15.61 -14.58 -4.48
C LEU A 66 16.43 -15.86 -4.45
N THR A 67 17.75 -15.74 -4.62
CA THR A 67 18.62 -16.88 -4.43
C THR A 67 18.67 -17.24 -2.94
N ASN A 68 18.72 -18.55 -2.66
CA ASN A 68 18.88 -19.06 -1.30
C ASN A 68 20.08 -18.43 -0.57
N GLU A 69 21.18 -18.16 -1.27
CA GLU A 69 22.38 -17.53 -0.72
C GLU A 69 22.11 -16.11 -0.21
N VAL A 70 21.31 -15.33 -0.94
CA VAL A 70 20.91 -13.98 -0.52
C VAL A 70 20.03 -14.04 0.72
N VAL A 71 19.09 -14.99 0.76
CA VAL A 71 18.16 -15.17 1.89
C VAL A 71 18.89 -15.64 3.15
N ASP A 72 19.87 -16.52 3.01
CA ASP A 72 20.65 -17.06 4.12
C ASP A 72 21.66 -16.02 4.65
N ASN A 73 22.06 -15.05 3.82
CA ASN A 73 22.75 -13.84 4.25
C ASN A 73 21.77 -12.82 4.86
N LYS A 74 21.51 -12.95 6.17
CA LYS A 74 20.53 -12.11 6.87
C LYS A 74 20.72 -10.60 6.67
N PRO A 75 21.94 -10.02 6.72
CA PRO A 75 22.15 -8.61 6.38
C PRO A 75 21.70 -8.25 4.96
N ALA A 76 22.09 -9.04 3.96
CA ALA A 76 21.71 -8.79 2.57
C ALA A 76 20.19 -8.90 2.38
N PHE A 77 19.57 -9.93 2.95
CA PHE A 77 18.13 -10.10 2.89
C PHE A 77 17.39 -8.95 3.58
N ALA A 78 17.82 -8.56 4.80
CA ALA A 78 17.24 -7.42 5.51
C ALA A 78 17.37 -6.10 4.73
N ALA A 79 18.47 -5.91 3.99
CA ALA A 79 18.64 -4.75 3.12
C ALA A 79 17.62 -4.72 1.98
N ILE A 80 17.32 -5.87 1.36
CA ILE A 80 16.27 -6.00 0.33
C ILE A 80 14.89 -5.74 0.93
N GLU A 81 14.64 -6.25 2.13
CA GLU A 81 13.41 -5.98 2.90
C GLU A 81 13.17 -4.49 3.10
N ALA A 82 14.19 -3.80 3.62
CA ALA A 82 14.20 -2.36 3.83
C ALA A 82 14.05 -1.58 2.52
N ALA A 83 14.77 -1.98 1.46
CA ALA A 83 14.66 -1.34 0.15
C ALA A 83 13.23 -1.42 -0.39
N GLY A 84 12.59 -2.59 -0.31
CA GLY A 84 11.19 -2.75 -0.72
C GLY A 84 10.23 -1.83 0.04
N ALA A 85 10.37 -1.73 1.36
CA ALA A 85 9.56 -0.84 2.18
C ALA A 85 9.75 0.64 1.78
N LEU A 86 11.00 1.08 1.60
CA LEU A 86 11.33 2.44 1.18
C LEU A 86 10.82 2.75 -0.22
N THR A 87 10.91 1.79 -1.17
CA THR A 87 10.31 1.93 -2.50
C THR A 87 8.81 2.15 -2.41
N SER A 88 8.11 1.43 -1.52
CA SER A 88 6.67 1.64 -1.30
C SER A 88 6.36 3.06 -0.85
N VAL A 89 7.10 3.57 0.14
CA VAL A 89 6.94 4.94 0.64
C VAL A 89 7.25 5.97 -0.45
N GLY A 90 8.33 5.75 -1.22
CA GLY A 90 8.75 6.64 -2.31
C GLY A 90 7.73 6.71 -3.45
N LEU A 91 7.16 5.57 -3.87
CA LEU A 91 6.11 5.53 -4.89
C LEU A 91 4.84 6.23 -4.39
N SER A 92 4.44 5.98 -3.13
CA SER A 92 3.34 6.72 -2.52
C SER A 92 3.61 8.23 -2.52
N TYR A 93 4.83 8.66 -2.20
CA TYR A 93 5.21 10.08 -2.25
C TYR A 93 5.13 10.67 -3.67
N LEU A 94 5.57 9.92 -4.68
CA LEU A 94 5.47 10.37 -6.07
C LEU A 94 4.00 10.53 -6.50
N PHE A 95 3.13 9.58 -6.14
CA PHE A 95 1.70 9.70 -6.41
C PHE A 95 1.06 10.85 -5.64
N HIS A 96 1.47 11.08 -4.40
CA HIS A 96 1.03 12.24 -3.63
C HIS A 96 1.38 13.56 -4.33
N ARG A 97 2.65 13.71 -4.73
CA ARG A 97 3.17 14.92 -5.38
C ARG A 97 2.54 15.18 -6.75
N THR A 98 2.06 14.13 -7.42
CA THR A 98 1.37 14.21 -8.72
C THR A 98 -0.16 14.26 -8.59
N ASN A 99 -0.70 14.46 -7.38
CA ASN A 99 -2.14 14.51 -7.06
C ASN A 99 -2.92 13.21 -7.33
N HIS A 100 -2.24 12.06 -7.40
CA HIS A 100 -2.84 10.74 -7.53
C HIS A 100 -3.10 10.10 -6.15
N HIS A 101 -3.84 10.78 -5.27
CA HIS A 101 -4.04 10.35 -3.87
C HIS A 101 -4.69 8.96 -3.69
N ARG A 102 -5.43 8.48 -4.69
CA ARG A 102 -5.92 7.09 -4.70
C ARG A 102 -4.77 6.11 -4.89
N LEU A 103 -3.92 6.31 -5.91
CA LEU A 103 -2.78 5.44 -6.19
C LEU A 103 -1.78 5.45 -5.05
N GLU A 104 -1.55 6.61 -4.44
CA GLU A 104 -0.73 6.78 -3.23
C GLU A 104 -1.05 5.74 -2.15
N ARG A 105 -2.35 5.52 -1.86
CA ARG A 105 -2.80 4.55 -0.85
C ARG A 105 -2.81 3.12 -1.38
N TRP A 106 -3.20 2.94 -2.64
CA TRP A 106 -3.21 1.62 -3.29
C TRP A 106 -1.84 0.94 -3.31
N VAL A 107 -0.76 1.70 -3.46
CA VAL A 107 0.62 1.16 -3.36
C VAL A 107 0.79 0.40 -2.05
N SER A 108 0.40 0.99 -0.92
CA SER A 108 0.56 0.34 0.40
C SER A 108 -0.40 -0.84 0.57
N TYR A 109 -1.65 -0.73 0.11
CA TYR A 109 -2.60 -1.86 0.18
C TYR A 109 -2.10 -3.08 -0.60
N LEU A 110 -1.63 -2.87 -1.84
CA LEU A 110 -1.11 -3.94 -2.68
C LEU A 110 0.16 -4.56 -2.08
N HIS A 111 1.09 -3.72 -1.61
CA HIS A 111 2.32 -4.18 -0.98
C HIS A 111 2.03 -5.07 0.24
N VAL A 112 1.21 -4.58 1.17
CA VAL A 112 0.84 -5.34 2.37
C VAL A 112 0.14 -6.64 1.99
N GLY A 113 -0.78 -6.60 1.02
CA GLY A 113 -1.49 -7.80 0.55
C GLY A 113 -0.54 -8.87 0.01
N VAL A 114 0.38 -8.49 -0.88
CA VAL A 114 1.36 -9.42 -1.49
C VAL A 114 2.30 -9.99 -0.44
N CYS A 115 2.93 -9.16 0.40
CA CYS A 115 3.86 -9.63 1.44
C CYS A 115 3.16 -10.52 2.47
N THR A 116 1.97 -10.15 2.93
CA THR A 116 1.23 -10.94 3.93
C THR A 116 0.78 -12.27 3.33
N PHE A 117 0.31 -12.29 2.08
CA PHE A 117 -0.02 -13.54 1.39
C PHE A 117 1.21 -14.45 1.25
N GLY A 118 2.36 -13.89 0.84
CA GLY A 118 3.63 -14.62 0.77
C GLY A 118 4.00 -15.24 2.11
N ALA A 119 3.92 -14.47 3.20
CA ALA A 119 4.21 -14.95 4.54
C ALA A 119 3.25 -16.07 4.99
N ILE A 120 1.94 -15.92 4.75
CA ILE A 120 0.95 -16.96 5.04
C ILE A 120 1.28 -18.23 4.26
N ARG A 121 1.55 -18.13 2.95
CA ARG A 121 1.95 -19.26 2.13
C ARG A 121 3.18 -19.94 2.71
N ASN A 122 4.22 -19.17 3.04
CA ASN A 122 5.47 -19.69 3.59
C ASN A 122 5.21 -20.47 4.88
N TYR A 123 4.39 -19.97 5.81
CA TYR A 123 4.06 -20.70 7.03
C TYR A 123 3.23 -21.96 6.78
N SER A 124 2.29 -21.91 5.83
CA SER A 124 1.42 -23.04 5.47
C SER A 124 2.14 -24.20 4.76
N LEU A 125 3.36 -24.01 4.27
CA LEU A 125 4.15 -25.09 3.67
C LEU A 125 4.62 -26.10 4.73
N SER A 126 4.45 -27.39 4.43
CA SER A 126 4.99 -28.48 5.25
C SER A 126 6.52 -28.50 5.22
N SER A 127 7.13 -28.91 6.33
CA SER A 127 8.58 -29.11 6.43
C SER A 127 9.09 -30.12 5.42
N HIS A 128 10.23 -29.83 4.79
CA HIS A 128 10.93 -30.79 3.93
C HIS A 128 12.22 -31.20 4.65
N ARG A 129 12.21 -32.39 5.24
CA ARG A 129 13.43 -33.03 5.72
C ARG A 129 13.85 -34.05 4.65
N PRO A 130 15.10 -34.02 4.15
CA PRO A 130 15.59 -35.13 3.37
C PRO A 130 15.54 -36.41 4.24
N PRO A 131 15.32 -37.60 3.65
CA PRO A 131 15.40 -38.85 4.39
C PRO A 131 16.77 -38.97 5.06
N SER A 132 16.80 -39.43 6.31
CA SER A 132 18.03 -39.79 7.01
C SER A 132 18.80 -40.84 6.21
N PRO A 133 20.15 -40.79 6.17
CA PRO A 133 20.96 -41.80 5.50
C PRO A 133 20.78 -43.19 6.14
#